data_AF-A0A0L7LJF2-F1
#
_entry.id   AF-A0A0L7LJF2-F1
#
_cell.length_a   1.000
_cell.length_b   1.000
_cell.length_c   1.000
_cell.angle_alpha   90.00
_cell.angle_beta   90.00
_cell.angle_gamma   90.00
#
_symmetry.space_group_name_H-M   'P 1'
#
loop_
_entity.id
_entity.type
_entity.pdbx_description
1 polymer ?
#
loop_
_entity_poly.entity_id
_entity_poly.type
_entity_poly.pdbx_seq_one_letter_code
_entity_poly.pdbx_strand_id
1 'polypeptide(L)' 'MEAVAKAKDRFAKYPLIFAKCSKQATLYARCVLLHEGSVKKDECGKEFQEFSSCLQAAAKGMKTRI' A
#
# COMPACT_ATOMS: atom_id res chain seq x y z
N MET A 1 20.31 -18.51 -5.11
CA MET A 1 19.99 -17.15 -5.62
C MET A 1 18.54 -16.97 -6.11
N GLU A 2 17.76 -18.04 -6.31
CA GLU A 2 16.37 -17.94 -6.82
C GLU A 2 15.39 -17.14 -5.94
N ALA A 3 15.53 -17.21 -4.61
CA ALA A 3 14.68 -16.45 -3.69
C ALA A 3 14.83 -14.93 -3.89
N VAL A 4 16.05 -14.46 -4.16
CA VAL A 4 16.37 -13.06 -4.41
C VAL A 4 15.82 -12.61 -5.77
N ALA A 5 15.89 -13.47 -6.79
CA ALA A 5 15.30 -13.19 -8.10
C ALA A 5 13.77 -13.05 -8.02
N LYS A 6 13.09 -13.95 -7.28
CA LYS A 6 11.64 -13.87 -7.03
C LYS A 6 11.27 -12.63 -6.22
N ALA A 7 12.09 -12.22 -5.25
CA ALA A 7 11.86 -10.99 -4.49
C ALA A 7 11.99 -9.73 -5.36
N LYS A 8 13.01 -9.67 -6.24
CA LYS A 8 13.18 -8.58 -7.22
C LYS A 8 11.97 -8.43 -8.15
N ASP A 9 11.45 -9.54 -8.68
CA ASP A 9 10.26 -9.51 -9.55
C ASP A 9 9.02 -8.97 -8.83
N ARG A 10 8.81 -9.34 -7.56
CA ARG A 10 7.72 -8.79 -6.74
C ARG A 10 7.91 -7.29 -6.47
N PHE A 11 9.12 -6.87 -6.14
CA PHE A 11 9.44 -5.46 -5.92
C PHE A 11 9.21 -4.61 -7.17
N ALA A 12 9.53 -5.12 -8.35
CA ALA A 12 9.26 -4.42 -9.61
C ALA A 12 7.75 -4.20 -9.87
N LYS A 13 6.89 -5.07 -9.33
CA LYS A 13 5.43 -4.96 -9.46
C LYS A 13 4.81 -4.03 -8.42
N TYR A 14 5.49 -3.78 -7.31
CA TYR A 14 4.97 -2.95 -6.20
C TYR A 14 4.64 -1.50 -6.61
N PRO A 15 5.48 -0.78 -7.37
CA PRO A 15 5.15 0.57 -7.85
C PRO A 15 3.88 0.60 -8.73
N LEU A 16 3.65 -0.44 -9.53
CA LEU A 16 2.47 -0.53 -10.38
C LEU A 16 1.19 -0.74 -9.56
N ILE A 17 1.27 -1.57 -8.51
CA ILE A 17 0.18 -1.79 -7.54
C ILE A 17 -0.10 -0.49 -6.79
N PHE A 18 0.95 0.16 -6.30
CA PHE A 18 0.84 1.42 -5.58
C PHE A 18 0.24 2.52 -6.46
N ALA A 19 0.65 2.62 -7.74
CA ALA A 19 0.11 3.59 -8.68
C ALA A 19 -1.41 3.43 -8.89
N LYS A 20 -1.92 2.18 -8.92
CA LYS A 20 -3.36 1.92 -8.99
C LYS A 20 -4.12 2.37 -7.74
N CYS A 21 -3.47 2.34 -6.58
CA CYS A 21 -4.04 2.74 -5.30
C CYS A 21 -3.59 4.13 -4.86
N SER A 22 -3.05 4.94 -5.77
CA SER A 22 -2.48 6.27 -5.50
C SER A 22 -3.49 7.23 -4.88
N LYS A 23 -4.77 7.12 -5.24
CA LYS A 23 -5.86 7.92 -4.68
C LYS A 23 -6.08 7.62 -3.19
N GLN A 24 -6.22 6.35 -2.84
CA GLN A 24 -6.38 5.90 -1.46
C GLN A 24 -5.12 6.17 -0.63
N ALA A 25 -3.94 5.99 -1.24
CA ALA A 25 -2.66 6.33 -0.61
C ALA A 25 -2.57 7.82 -0.26
N THR A 26 -3.03 8.70 -1.16
CA THR A 26 -3.02 10.16 -0.93
C THR A 26 -3.98 10.55 0.20
N LEU A 27 -5.15 9.91 0.30
CA LEU A 27 -6.09 10.18 1.38
C LEU A 27 -5.54 9.72 2.74
N TYR A 28 -4.97 8.51 2.79
CA TYR A 28 -4.28 8.02 3.99
C TYR A 28 -3.11 8.95 4.37
N ALA A 29 -2.28 9.34 3.41
CA ALA A 29 -1.16 10.26 3.65
C ALA A 29 -1.63 11.62 4.16
N ARG A 30 -2.72 12.18 3.62
CA ARG A 30 -3.32 13.42 4.14
C ARG A 30 -3.75 13.27 5.58
N CYS A 31 -4.42 12.17 5.93
CA CYS A 31 -4.82 11.92 7.30
C CYS A 31 -3.59 11.86 8.22
N VAL A 32 -2.56 11.10 7.86
CA VAL A 32 -1.33 10.99 8.66
C VAL A 32 -0.63 12.35 8.82
N LEU A 33 -0.53 13.14 7.75
CA LEU A 33 0.09 14.47 7.77
C LEU A 33 -0.72 15.48 8.59
N LEU A 34 -2.05 15.39 8.59
CA LEU A 34 -2.90 16.22 9.46
C LEU A 34 -2.67 15.92 10.94
N HIS A 35 -2.22 14.71 11.26
CA HIS A 35 -1.98 14.22 12.62
C HIS A 35 -0.48 14.10 12.97
N GLU A 36 0.42 14.76 12.23
CA GLU A 36 1.90 14.63 12.31
C GLU A 36 2.50 14.90 13.72
N GLY A 37 1.74 15.44 14.67
CA GLY A 37 2.17 15.64 16.07
C GLY A 37 1.61 14.63 17.08
N SER A 38 0.58 13.85 16.72
CA SER A 38 -0.13 12.98 17.66
C SER A 38 -0.87 11.85 16.96
N VAL A 39 -0.23 11.18 16.00
CA VAL A 39 -0.81 10.02 15.31
C VAL A 39 -1.19 8.96 16.35
N LYS A 40 -2.46 8.92 16.75
CA LYS A 40 -2.96 7.85 17.60
C LYS A 40 -3.17 6.61 16.75
N LYS A 41 -2.94 5.45 17.37
CA LYS A 41 -3.27 4.17 16.75
C LYS A 41 -4.75 4.19 16.37
N ASP A 42 -5.03 3.80 15.12
CA ASP A 42 -6.38 3.74 14.53
C ASP A 42 -7.01 5.07 14.06
N GLU A 43 -6.34 6.22 14.25
CA GLU A 43 -6.90 7.54 13.88
C GLU A 43 -7.16 7.66 12.37
N CYS A 44 -6.25 7.10 11.55
CA CYS A 44 -6.39 6.95 10.09
C CYS A 44 -6.73 5.52 9.67
N GLY A 45 -7.30 4.71 10.58
CA GLY A 45 -7.56 3.28 10.35
C GLY A 45 -8.49 3.01 9.17
N LYS A 46 -9.51 3.85 8.97
CA LYS A 46 -10.47 3.72 7.85
C LYS A 46 -9.80 3.88 6.49
N GLU A 47 -9.06 4.97 6.31
CA GLU A 47 -8.32 5.25 5.07
C GLU A 47 -7.26 4.19 4.80
N PHE A 48 -6.59 3.72 5.86
CA PHE A 48 -5.63 2.63 5.77
C PHE A 48 -6.28 1.31 5.33
N GLN A 49 -7.48 1.00 5.84
CA GLN A 49 -8.20 -0.23 5.50
C GLN A 49 -8.64 -0.23 4.03
N GLU A 50 -9.10 0.92 3.51
CA GLU A 50 -9.38 1.08 2.08
C GLU A 50 -8.12 0.97 1.22
N PHE A 51 -7.03 1.63 1.64
CA PHE A 51 -5.75 1.54 0.94
C PHE A 51 -5.20 0.11 0.92
N SER A 52 -5.21 -0.58 2.05
CA SER A 52 -4.78 -1.98 2.17
C SER A 52 -5.64 -2.92 1.33
N SER A 53 -6.97 -2.71 1.31
CA SER A 53 -7.88 -3.50 0.48
C SER A 53 -7.59 -3.31 -1.01
N CYS A 54 -7.33 -2.07 -1.44
CA CYS A 54 -6.92 -1.77 -2.81
C CYS A 54 -5.58 -2.45 -3.16
N LEU A 55 -4.58 -2.35 -2.29
CA LEU A 55 -3.28 -2.98 -2.48
C LEU A 55 -3.42 -4.51 -2.62
N GLN A 56 -4.20 -5.16 -1.75
CA GLN A 56 -4.44 -6.60 -1.81
C GLN A 56 -5.18 -7.02 -3.08
N ALA A 57 -6.17 -6.23 -3.52
CA ALA A 57 -6.90 -6.49 -4.76
C ALA A 57 -5.98 -6.36 -5.99
N ALA A 58 -5.16 -5.30 -6.03
CA ALA A 58 -4.19 -5.09 -7.10
C ALA A 58 -3.09 -6.17 -7.11
N ALA A 59 -2.63 -6.61 -5.93
CA ALA A 59 -1.67 -7.70 -5.79
C ALA A 59 -2.23 -9.04 -6.28
N LYS A 60 -3.49 -9.37 -5.93
CA LYS A 60 -4.21 -10.54 -6.45
C LYS A 60 -4.31 -10.51 -7.98
N GLY A 61 -4.67 -9.35 -8.55
CA GLY A 61 -4.74 -9.16 -10.00
C GLY A 61 -3.40 -9.33 -10.72
N MET A 62 -2.28 -9.00 -10.06
CA MET A 62 -0.92 -9.14 -10.61
C MET A 62 -0.22 -10.44 -10.19
N LYS A 63 -0.96 -11.38 -9.58
CA LYS A 63 -0.45 -12.68 -9.07
C LYS A 63 0.80 -12.53 -8.20
N THR A 64 0.88 -11.44 -7.42
CA THR A 64 2.02 -11.16 -6.56
C THR A 64 1.57 -11.05 -5.10
N ARG A 65 2.47 -11.33 -4.16
CA ARG A 65 2.25 -11.08 -2.73
C ARG A 65 2.86 -9.73 -2.37
N ILE A 66 2.14 -9.00 -1.54
CA ILE A 66 2.56 -7.79 -0.85
C ILE A 66 2.47 -8.00 0.65
#